data_AF-A0A7X3U4N8-F1
#
_entry.id   AF-A0A7X3U4N8-F1
#
_cell.length_a   1.000
_cell.length_b   1.000
_cell.length_c   1.000
_cell.angle_alpha   90.00
_cell.angle_beta   90.00
_cell.angle_gamma   90.00
#
_symmetry.space_group_name_H-M   'P 1'
#
loop_
_entity.id
_entity.type
_entity.pdbx_description
1 polymer ?
#
loop_
_entity_poly.entity_id
_entity_poly.type
_entity_poly.pdbx_seq_one_letter_code
_entity_poly.pdbx_strand_id
1 'polypeptide(L)'
;METMHIFDTQADEEKAFCEVDVPTADLMSVGEYLGRRMDELPVGNVCEPCKIHAIRWAENRVRRLETDARSLLDSADELERMAAGWHADRDAARYRNSAERRRSEAGEFEEEAGELRRFVQRLKRETGLDIHAC
;
A
#
# COMPACT_ATOMS: atom_id res chain seq x y z
N MET A 1 -6.60 30.50 -42.22
CA MET A 1 -5.38 29.94 -41.61
C MET A 1 -5.72 29.79 -40.12
N GLU A 2 -6.32 28.69 -39.67
CA GLU A 2 -5.69 27.38 -39.37
C GLU A 2 -4.43 27.58 -38.50
N THR A 3 -4.28 27.04 -37.27
CA THR A 3 -4.57 25.72 -36.66
C THR A 3 -4.63 25.88 -35.11
N MET A 4 -5.53 25.26 -34.32
CA MET A 4 -5.71 23.86 -33.85
C MET A 4 -5.16 23.58 -32.42
N HIS A 5 -6.04 22.97 -31.60
CA HIS A 5 -6.05 22.63 -30.16
C HIS A 5 -4.98 21.62 -29.65
N ILE A 6 -4.84 21.47 -28.30
CA ILE A 6 -5.09 20.23 -27.51
C ILE A 6 -4.69 20.36 -25.99
N PHE A 7 -5.69 20.20 -25.11
CA PHE A 7 -5.81 19.55 -23.78
C PHE A 7 -4.84 19.78 -22.59
N ASP A 8 -5.43 20.11 -21.42
CA ASP A 8 -5.43 19.34 -20.13
C ASP A 8 -4.27 19.72 -19.17
N THR A 9 -4.36 19.73 -17.83
CA THR A 9 -5.28 19.11 -16.85
C THR A 9 -4.95 19.66 -15.46
N GLN A 10 -5.97 19.93 -14.64
CA GLN A 10 -6.08 19.56 -13.20
C GLN A 10 -4.93 19.82 -12.19
N ALA A 11 -3.92 20.64 -12.47
CA ALA A 11 -2.77 20.79 -11.57
C ALA A 11 -2.91 21.87 -10.48
N ASP A 12 -3.88 22.78 -10.58
CA ASP A 12 -3.92 23.98 -9.74
C ASP A 12 -4.88 23.91 -8.53
N GLU A 13 -5.68 22.84 -8.37
CA GLU A 13 -6.64 22.72 -7.26
C GLU A 13 -6.09 21.95 -6.04
N GLU A 14 -4.87 21.40 -6.08
CA GLU A 14 -4.25 20.67 -4.95
C GLU A 14 -3.70 21.58 -3.83
N LYS A 15 -3.92 22.91 -3.91
CA LYS A 15 -3.33 23.91 -3.00
C LYS A 15 -4.19 24.33 -1.79
N ALA A 16 -5.15 23.51 -1.38
CA ALA A 16 -5.82 23.65 -0.10
C ALA A 16 -5.32 22.58 0.88
N PHE A 17 -4.01 22.60 1.14
CA PHE A 17 -3.38 21.81 2.19
C PHE A 17 -3.86 22.33 3.54
N CYS A 18 -4.55 21.47 4.28
CA CYS A 18 -5.07 21.75 5.61
C CYS A 18 -3.93 22.19 6.53
N GLU A 19 -4.18 23.18 7.40
CA GLU A 19 -3.25 23.90 8.30
C GLU A 19 -2.46 22.99 9.27
N VAL A 20 -1.70 22.07 8.71
CA VAL A 20 -0.52 21.46 9.25
C VAL A 20 0.50 21.75 8.16
N ASP A 21 1.47 22.62 8.43
CA ASP A 21 2.60 22.89 7.52
C ASP A 21 3.38 21.59 7.30
N VAL A 22 2.85 20.71 6.45
CA VAL A 22 3.53 19.52 5.96
C VAL A 22 3.96 19.85 4.54
N PRO A 23 5.28 20.02 4.29
CA PRO A 23 5.78 20.28 2.96
C PRO A 23 5.27 19.20 2.01
N THR A 24 4.80 19.63 0.84
CA THR A 24 4.28 18.80 -0.27
C THR A 24 5.25 17.70 -0.71
N ALA A 25 6.51 17.76 -0.28
CA ALA A 25 7.55 16.76 -0.47
C ALA A 25 7.28 15.40 0.19
N ASP A 26 6.28 15.29 1.07
CA ASP A 26 6.16 14.14 1.96
C ASP A 26 4.74 13.58 2.06
N LEU A 27 3.98 13.61 0.96
CA LEU A 27 2.66 12.97 0.84
C LEU A 27 2.68 11.46 1.17
N MET A 28 3.82 10.78 0.96
CA MET A 28 4.03 9.41 1.43
C MET A 28 4.15 9.35 2.96
N SER A 29 4.88 10.30 3.57
CA SER A 29 4.96 10.41 5.03
C SER A 29 3.62 10.77 5.65
N VAL A 30 2.76 11.57 5.00
CA VAL A 30 1.42 11.90 5.51
C VAL A 30 0.53 10.67 5.47
N GLY A 31 0.53 9.91 4.37
CA GLY A 31 -0.22 8.65 4.28
C GLY A 31 0.25 7.62 5.32
N GLU A 32 1.57 7.50 5.51
CA GLU A 32 2.17 6.60 6.49
C GLU A 32 1.98 7.08 7.94
N TYR A 33 2.06 8.39 8.18
CA TYR A 33 1.81 9.03 9.47
C TYR A 33 0.34 8.91 9.88
N LEU A 34 -0.57 9.19 8.95
CA LEU A 34 -2.00 8.97 9.15
C LEU A 34 -2.30 7.47 9.29
N GLY A 35 -1.66 6.61 8.51
CA GLY A 35 -1.79 5.15 8.64
C GLY A 35 -1.36 4.63 10.02
N ARG A 36 -0.24 5.14 10.57
CA ARG A 36 0.27 4.73 11.89
C ARG A 36 -0.44 5.38 13.08
N ARG A 37 -1.02 6.57 12.94
CA ARG A 37 -1.60 7.35 14.07
C ARG A 37 -3.11 7.57 14.01
N MET A 38 -3.83 7.12 12.98
CA MET A 38 -5.27 7.38 12.91
C MET A 38 -6.15 6.46 13.77
N ASP A 39 -5.61 5.42 14.40
CA ASP A 39 -6.31 4.83 15.56
C ASP A 39 -6.34 5.81 16.75
N GLU A 40 -5.47 6.84 16.76
CA GLU A 40 -5.38 7.87 17.80
C GLU A 40 -6.01 9.22 17.40
N LEU A 41 -6.23 9.47 16.11
CA LEU A 41 -6.77 10.74 15.61
C LEU A 41 -8.29 10.67 15.45
N PRO A 42 -9.07 11.54 16.11
CA PRO A 42 -10.49 11.62 15.86
C PRO A 42 -10.72 12.05 14.41
N VAL A 43 -11.21 11.11 13.59
CA VAL A 43 -11.44 11.24 12.14
C VAL A 43 -12.34 12.45 11.80
N GLY A 44 -13.09 12.96 12.78
CA GLY A 44 -13.86 14.21 12.68
C GLY A 44 -13.03 15.47 12.40
N ASN A 45 -11.75 15.51 12.80
CA ASN A 45 -10.90 16.72 12.69
C ASN A 45 -10.00 16.75 11.45
N VAL A 46 -10.00 15.69 10.64
CA VAL A 46 -9.24 15.64 9.39
C VAL A 46 -10.12 16.15 8.25
N CYS A 47 -9.61 17.10 7.48
CA CYS A 47 -10.31 17.63 6.32
C CYS A 47 -10.52 16.56 5.23
N GLU A 48 -11.54 16.76 4.39
CA GLU A 48 -11.95 15.81 3.37
C GLU A 48 -10.85 15.44 2.35
N PRO A 49 -10.04 16.39 1.83
CA PRO A 49 -8.92 16.07 0.95
C PRO A 49 -7.88 15.14 1.59
N CYS A 50 -7.56 15.34 2.87
CA CYS A 50 -6.61 14.48 3.59
C CYS A 50 -7.17 13.06 3.77
N LYS A 51 -8.48 12.91 3.98
CA LYS A 51 -9.15 11.60 4.05
C LYS A 51 -9.08 10.87 2.70
N ILE A 52 -9.35 11.57 1.60
CA ILE A 52 -9.24 11.03 0.24
C ILE A 52 -7.80 10.58 -0.03
N HIS A 53 -6.81 11.40 0.32
CA HIS A 53 -5.39 11.06 0.15
C HIS A 53 -4.99 9.83 0.97
N ALA A 54 -5.42 9.74 2.23
CA ALA A 54 -5.15 8.60 3.10
C ALA A 54 -5.74 7.29 2.53
N ILE A 55 -6.97 7.33 2.00
CA ILE A 55 -7.59 6.16 1.36
C ILE A 55 -6.79 5.74 0.12
N ARG A 56 -6.46 6.69 -0.77
CA ARG A 56 -5.69 6.40 -1.99
C ARG A 56 -4.30 5.84 -1.68
N TRP A 57 -3.62 6.40 -0.68
CA TRP A 57 -2.33 5.89 -0.21
C TRP A 57 -2.45 4.46 0.31
N ALA A 58 -3.44 4.19 1.18
CA ALA A 58 -3.63 2.86 1.75
C ALA A 58 -4.00 1.82 0.68
N GLU A 59 -4.88 2.16 -0.26
CA GLU A 59 -5.22 1.26 -1.39
C GLU A 59 -4.00 0.97 -2.29
N ASN A 60 -3.16 1.97 -2.56
CA ASN A 60 -1.91 1.77 -3.30
C ASN A 60 -0.90 0.93 -2.52
N ARG A 61 -0.78 1.14 -1.21
CA ARG A 61 0.10 0.35 -0.33
C ARG A 61 -0.33 -1.10 -0.27
N VAL A 62 -1.63 -1.37 -0.13
CA VAL A 62 -2.22 -2.72 -0.19
C VAL A 62 -1.84 -3.42 -1.49
N ARG A 63 -1.99 -2.77 -2.65
CA ARG A 63 -1.61 -3.36 -3.95
C ARG A 63 -0.12 -3.70 -4.02
N ARG A 64 0.75 -2.86 -3.46
CA ARG A 64 2.20 -3.12 -3.41
C ARG A 64 2.52 -4.30 -2.51
N LEU A 65 1.97 -4.31 -1.28
CA LEU A 65 2.16 -5.43 -0.34
C LEU A 65 1.72 -6.77 -0.93
N GLU A 66 0.58 -6.82 -1.63
CA GLU A 66 0.11 -8.03 -2.30
C GLU A 66 1.02 -8.48 -3.44
N THR A 67 1.60 -7.52 -4.17
CA THR A 67 2.57 -7.80 -5.23
C THR A 67 3.87 -8.36 -4.62
N ASP A 68 4.35 -7.75 -3.55
CA ASP A 68 5.56 -8.17 -2.85
C ASP A 68 5.37 -9.55 -2.20
N ALA A 69 4.23 -9.80 -1.56
CA ALA A 69 3.86 -11.09 -0.99
C ALA A 69 3.86 -12.19 -2.06
N ARG A 70 3.24 -11.93 -3.23
CA ARG A 70 3.25 -12.87 -4.34
C ARG A 70 4.66 -13.16 -4.86
N SER A 71 5.50 -12.12 -4.99
CA SER A 71 6.88 -12.29 -5.42
C SER A 71 7.70 -13.14 -4.43
N LEU A 72 7.46 -12.98 -3.13
CA LEU A 72 8.08 -13.81 -2.08
C LEU A 72 7.63 -15.27 -2.19
N LEU A 73 6.35 -15.52 -2.44
CA LEU A 73 5.81 -16.87 -2.62
C LEU A 73 6.38 -17.55 -3.88
N ASP A 74 6.46 -16.84 -5.00
CA ASP A 74 7.09 -17.35 -6.23
C ASP A 74 8.55 -17.73 -5.99
N SER A 75 9.27 -16.91 -5.22
CA SER A 75 10.65 -17.19 -4.81
C SER A 75 10.75 -18.38 -3.86
N ALA A 76 9.79 -18.56 -2.94
CA ALA A 76 9.72 -19.73 -2.08
C ALA A 76 9.51 -21.02 -2.88
N ASP A 77 8.65 -20.99 -3.89
CA ASP A 77 8.38 -22.14 -4.76
C ASP A 77 9.56 -22.47 -5.68
N GLU A 78 10.35 -21.48 -6.09
CA GLU A 78 11.62 -21.72 -6.77
C GLU A 78 12.64 -22.38 -5.84
N LEU A 79 12.75 -21.92 -4.60
CA LEU A 79 13.62 -22.51 -3.58
C LEU A 79 13.24 -23.98 -3.27
N GLU A 80 11.95 -24.30 -3.18
CA GLU A 80 11.49 -25.69 -3.03
C GLU A 80 11.82 -26.56 -4.24
N ARG A 81 11.63 -26.03 -5.46
CA ARG A 81 12.00 -26.74 -6.70
C ARG A 81 13.49 -27.02 -6.75
N MET A 82 14.32 -26.06 -6.33
CA MET A 82 15.74 -26.29 -6.15
C MET A 82 15.97 -27.39 -5.12
N ALA A 83 15.40 -27.29 -3.92
CA ALA A 83 15.57 -28.29 -2.85
C ALA A 83 15.14 -29.72 -3.26
N ALA A 84 14.13 -29.87 -4.10
CA ALA A 84 13.67 -31.16 -4.60
C ALA A 84 14.71 -31.87 -5.49
N GLY A 85 15.56 -31.11 -6.17
CA GLY A 85 16.66 -31.64 -7.00
C GLY A 85 17.85 -32.19 -6.20
N TRP A 86 17.93 -31.92 -4.90
CA TRP A 86 19.02 -32.36 -4.01
C TRP A 86 18.45 -33.32 -2.96
N HIS A 87 18.51 -34.63 -3.20
CA HIS A 87 18.04 -35.62 -2.22
C HIS A 87 18.98 -35.67 -1.01
N ALA A 88 18.47 -35.21 0.14
CA ALA A 88 19.12 -35.31 1.46
C ALA A 88 20.45 -34.54 1.64
N ASP A 89 20.71 -33.53 0.82
CA ASP A 89 21.86 -32.65 1.00
C ASP A 89 21.58 -31.54 2.03
N ARG A 90 22.63 -31.07 2.70
CA ARG A 90 22.60 -29.88 3.56
C ARG A 90 22.07 -28.65 2.81
N ASP A 91 22.35 -28.58 1.51
CA ASP A 91 21.86 -27.51 0.64
C ASP A 91 20.35 -27.60 0.41
N ALA A 92 19.78 -28.80 0.33
CA ALA A 92 18.32 -28.99 0.24
C ALA A 92 17.61 -28.44 1.48
N ALA A 93 18.17 -28.71 2.67
CA ALA A 93 17.64 -28.16 3.92
C ALA A 93 17.77 -26.62 3.97
N ARG A 94 18.89 -26.06 3.48
CA ARG A 94 19.10 -24.61 3.40
C ARG A 94 18.07 -23.92 2.48
N TYR A 95 17.78 -24.52 1.32
CA TYR A 95 16.77 -24.00 0.40
C TYR A 95 15.37 -24.05 1.01
N ARG A 96 14.97 -25.17 1.65
CA ARG A 96 13.66 -25.26 2.33
C ARG A 96 13.50 -24.24 3.46
N ASN A 97 14.52 -24.07 4.31
CA ASN A 97 14.51 -23.06 5.37
C ASN A 97 14.39 -21.64 4.80
N SER A 98 14.99 -21.38 3.64
CA SER A 98 14.88 -20.09 2.97
C SER A 98 13.48 -19.90 2.37
N ALA A 99 12.90 -20.95 1.78
CA ALA A 99 11.54 -20.93 1.25
C ALA A 99 10.51 -20.67 2.36
N GLU A 100 10.65 -21.34 3.50
CA GLU A 100 9.80 -21.12 4.67
C GLU A 100 9.88 -19.68 5.17
N ARG A 101 11.09 -19.11 5.27
CA ARG A 101 11.25 -17.69 5.63
C ARG A 101 10.52 -16.75 4.67
N ARG A 102 10.62 -17.00 3.37
CA ARG A 102 9.90 -16.20 2.36
C ARG A 102 8.39 -16.32 2.48
N ARG A 103 7.86 -17.49 2.86
CA ARG A 103 6.43 -17.66 3.16
C ARG A 103 6.01 -16.89 4.41
N SER A 104 6.84 -16.90 5.45
CA SER A 104 6.57 -16.10 6.66
C SER A 104 6.55 -14.61 6.34
N GLU A 105 7.54 -14.10 5.61
CA GLU A 105 7.60 -12.69 5.16
C GLU A 105 6.38 -12.33 4.29
N ALA A 106 5.95 -13.22 3.39
CA ALA A 106 4.74 -13.00 2.59
C ALA A 106 3.48 -12.90 3.47
N GLY A 107 3.37 -13.74 4.50
CA GLY A 107 2.27 -13.70 5.46
C GLY A 107 2.22 -12.38 6.25
N GLU A 108 3.37 -11.84 6.65
CA GLU A 108 3.46 -10.52 7.30
C GLU A 108 2.92 -9.40 6.38
N PHE A 109 3.25 -9.44 5.09
CA PHE A 109 2.73 -8.47 4.11
C PHE A 109 1.23 -8.61 3.86
N GLU A 110 0.71 -9.84 3.85
CA GLU A 110 -0.74 -10.09 3.76
C GLU A 110 -1.49 -9.58 5.00
N GLU A 111 -0.91 -9.72 6.18
CA GLU A 111 -1.46 -9.19 7.43
C GLU A 111 -1.51 -7.66 7.42
N GLU A 112 -0.40 -6.99 7.06
CA GLU A 112 -0.33 -5.52 6.91
C GLU A 112 -1.35 -5.03 5.86
N ALA A 113 -1.47 -5.72 4.72
CA ALA A 113 -2.47 -5.41 3.71
C ALA A 113 -3.90 -5.56 4.25
N GLY A 114 -4.16 -6.59 5.05
CA GLY A 114 -5.45 -6.82 5.72
C GLY A 114 -5.81 -5.72 6.73
N GLU A 115 -4.83 -5.22 7.49
CA GLU A 115 -5.00 -4.06 8.37
C GLU A 115 -5.35 -2.79 7.60
N LEU A 116 -4.60 -2.50 6.54
CA LEU A 116 -4.86 -1.33 5.69
C LEU A 116 -6.23 -1.38 5.00
N ARG A 117 -6.68 -2.56 4.56
CA ARG A 117 -8.05 -2.72 4.01
C ARG A 117 -9.12 -2.43 5.05
N ARG A 118 -8.97 -2.93 6.28
CA ARG A 118 -9.89 -2.65 7.40
C ARG A 118 -9.92 -1.17 7.73
N PHE A 119 -8.77 -0.52 7.69
CA PHE A 119 -8.62 0.91 7.85
C PHE A 119 -9.37 1.70 6.77
N VAL A 120 -9.16 1.38 5.48
CA VAL A 120 -9.88 2.03 4.37
C VAL A 120 -11.39 1.87 4.54
N GLN A 121 -11.87 0.67 4.88
CA GLN A 121 -13.30 0.42 5.12
C GLN A 121 -13.85 1.21 6.31
N ARG A 122 -13.04 1.45 7.35
CA ARG A 122 -13.43 2.28 8.49
C ARG A 122 -13.58 3.74 8.06
N LEU A 123 -12.57 4.28 7.38
CA LEU A 123 -12.60 5.65 6.85
C LEU A 123 -13.78 5.88 5.91
N LYS A 124 -14.02 5.00 4.94
CA LYS A 124 -15.16 5.12 4.01
C LYS A 124 -16.50 5.15 4.75
N ARG A 125 -16.66 4.33 5.80
CA ARG A 125 -17.89 4.30 6.63
C ARG A 125 -18.08 5.55 7.46
N GLU A 126 -17.02 6.08 8.08
CA GLU A 126 -17.09 7.25 8.96
C GLU A 126 -17.26 8.56 8.19
N THR A 127 -16.77 8.62 6.95
CA THR A 127 -16.75 9.84 6.14
C THR A 127 -17.84 9.87 5.08
N GLY A 128 -18.45 8.72 4.76
CA GLY A 128 -19.37 8.60 3.62
C GLY A 128 -18.67 8.76 2.26
N LEU A 129 -17.33 8.80 2.24
CA LEU A 129 -16.54 8.93 1.01
C LEU A 129 -16.55 7.59 0.27
N ASP A 130 -17.39 7.49 -0.75
CA ASP A 130 -17.31 6.41 -1.71
C ASP A 130 -16.42 6.84 -2.88
N ILE A 131 -15.13 6.53 -2.78
CA ILE A 131 -14.14 6.82 -3.82
C ILE A 131 -14.24 5.72 -4.88
N HIS A 132 -15.37 5.65 -5.58
CA HIS A 132 -15.49 4.90 -6.82
C HIS A 132 -15.17 5.83 -7.99
N ALA A 133 -13.96 5.65 -8.54
CA ALA A 133 -13.53 6.07 -9.88
C ALA A 133 -13.67 7.57 -10.25
N CYS A 134 -12.54 8.28 -10.19
CA CYS A 134 -12.12 9.10 -11.31
C CYS A 134 -11.05 8.33 -12.08
#